data_AF-A0A0S7ZN97-F1
#
_entry.id   AF-A0A0S7ZN97-F1
#
_cell.length_a   1.000
_cell.length_b   1.000
_cell.length_c   1.000
_cell.angle_alpha   90.00
_cell.angle_beta   90.00
_cell.angle_gamma   90.00
#
_symmetry.space_group_name_H-M   'P 1'
#
loop_
_entity.id
_entity.type
_entity.pdbx_description
1 polymer ?
#
loop_
_entity_poly.entity_id
_entity_poly.type
_entity_poly.pdbx_seq_one_letter_code
_entity_poly.pdbx_strand_id
1 'polypeptide(L)'
;MYEMYQKADYKQMITIKRPTNVSKKDFREWWWEHAEKMRGLPGLKWYTLLFSLDSSPFGPPSFDGYEELWFSSLDDLKRAYETDIMRGELERMKKHGFDDPSRFQAVWLEENIIPMKGYVRIPREKNMVRLTGICKLPPTMTKRDLKDWFYQHAARVINEEGYMIIPGIRWYTHCFALDESPFGTPIFYGCAENWWDSLGEMKRDFEGEIMKSQLEDREENIDIVDPSFFQGIWAQEYVIDISRK
;
A
#
# COMPACT_ATOMS: atom_id res chain seq x y z
N MET A 1 -6.48 5.93 22.93
CA MET A 1 -5.08 6.28 22.56
C MET A 1 -4.89 6.47 21.05
N TYR A 2 -5.79 6.05 20.14
CA TYR A 2 -5.71 6.45 18.73
C TYR A 2 -7.09 6.86 18.21
N GLU A 3 -7.69 7.90 18.78
CA GLU A 3 -9.11 8.25 18.56
C GLU A 3 -9.39 8.69 17.12
N MET A 4 -8.37 9.17 16.41
CA MET A 4 -8.43 9.49 14.99
C MET A 4 -8.40 8.25 14.08
N TYR A 5 -8.06 7.05 14.58
CA TYR A 5 -8.05 5.85 13.75
C TYR A 5 -9.39 5.15 13.74
N GLN A 6 -9.98 5.09 12.55
CA GLN A 6 -11.11 4.22 12.28
C GLN A 6 -10.59 2.96 11.60
N LYS A 7 -10.47 1.87 12.36
CA LYS A 7 -10.17 0.55 11.80
C LYS A 7 -11.21 0.21 10.74
N ALA A 8 -10.74 -0.11 9.54
CA ALA A 8 -11.61 -0.27 8.38
C ALA A 8 -11.68 -1.72 7.93
N ASP A 9 -10.60 -2.23 7.35
CA ASP A 9 -10.52 -3.58 6.77
C ASP A 9 -9.14 -4.20 7.08
N TYR A 10 -9.00 -5.47 6.71
CA TYR A 10 -7.72 -6.17 6.66
C TYR A 10 -7.31 -6.35 5.21
N LYS A 11 -6.02 -6.32 4.92
CA LYS A 11 -5.53 -6.60 3.58
C LYS A 11 -4.28 -7.45 3.59
N GLN A 12 -4.07 -8.15 2.49
CA GLN A 12 -2.77 -8.63 2.09
C GLN A 12 -2.22 -7.66 1.05
N MET A 13 -1.02 -7.12 1.29
CA MET A 13 -0.25 -6.44 0.25
C MET A 13 0.82 -7.39 -0.27
N ILE A 14 0.93 -7.54 -1.59
CA ILE A 14 2.05 -8.25 -2.23
C ILE A 14 2.84 -7.29 -3.11
N THR A 15 4.15 -7.21 -2.92
CA THR A 15 5.05 -6.43 -3.78
C THR A 15 5.87 -7.33 -4.69
N ILE A 16 6.00 -6.95 -5.98
CA ILE A 16 6.76 -7.71 -6.97
C ILE A 16 7.77 -6.87 -7.73
N LYS A 17 9.02 -7.33 -7.75
CA LYS A 17 10.03 -6.95 -8.73
C LYS A 17 10.10 -7.97 -9.86
N ARG A 18 9.98 -7.52 -11.11
CA ARG A 18 10.09 -8.42 -12.27
C ARG A 18 11.54 -8.87 -12.46
N PRO A 19 11.78 -10.08 -13.00
CA PRO A 19 13.09 -10.46 -13.50
C PRO A 19 13.61 -9.45 -14.54
N THR A 20 14.93 -9.21 -14.56
CA THR A 20 15.54 -8.23 -15.50
C THR A 20 15.31 -8.58 -16.97
N ASN A 21 15.16 -9.87 -17.28
CA ASN A 21 14.88 -10.40 -18.63
C ASN A 21 13.38 -10.41 -19.00
N VAL A 22 12.47 -10.03 -18.11
CA VAL A 22 11.02 -9.94 -18.38
C VAL A 22 10.66 -8.50 -18.68
N SER A 23 9.97 -8.23 -19.79
CA SER A 23 9.57 -6.86 -20.12
C SER A 23 8.47 -6.35 -19.17
N LYS A 24 8.32 -5.03 -19.05
CA LYS A 24 7.22 -4.44 -18.26
C LYS A 24 5.84 -4.83 -18.79
N LYS A 25 5.72 -5.01 -20.10
CA LYS A 25 4.47 -5.41 -20.75
C LYS A 25 4.12 -6.84 -20.36
N ASP A 26 5.05 -7.77 -20.51
CA ASP A 26 4.83 -9.19 -20.18
C ASP A 26 4.54 -9.36 -18.69
N PHE A 27 5.24 -8.60 -17.84
CA PHE A 27 4.95 -8.55 -16.40
C PHE A 27 3.51 -8.11 -16.13
N ARG A 28 3.05 -7.02 -16.77
CA ARG A 28 1.68 -6.51 -16.62
C ARG A 28 0.62 -7.52 -17.05
N GLU A 29 0.82 -8.17 -18.19
CA GLU A 29 -0.09 -9.19 -18.72
C GLU A 29 -0.18 -10.38 -17.77
N TRP A 30 0.97 -10.90 -17.33
CA TRP A 30 1.03 -11.99 -16.37
C TRP A 30 0.39 -11.64 -15.01
N TRP A 31 0.56 -10.39 -14.56
CA TRP A 31 -0.02 -9.91 -13.30
C TRP A 31 -1.53 -9.71 -13.38
N TRP A 32 -2.04 -9.32 -14.55
CA TRP A 32 -3.48 -9.30 -14.81
C TRP A 32 -4.09 -10.70 -14.76
N GLU A 33 -3.43 -11.70 -15.38
CA GLU A 33 -3.87 -13.10 -15.31
C GLU A 33 -3.87 -13.66 -13.89
N HIS A 34 -2.89 -13.26 -13.07
CA HIS A 34 -2.89 -13.58 -11.65
C HIS A 34 -4.14 -13.02 -10.97
N ALA A 35 -4.45 -11.75 -11.23
CA ALA A 35 -5.61 -11.12 -10.62
C ALA A 35 -6.96 -11.73 -11.02
N GLU A 36 -7.12 -12.12 -12.28
CA GLU A 36 -8.33 -12.80 -12.74
C GLU A 36 -8.61 -14.11 -11.99
N LYS A 37 -7.58 -14.80 -11.49
CA LYS A 37 -7.75 -16.01 -10.68
C LYS A 37 -8.03 -15.70 -9.22
N MET A 38 -7.32 -14.72 -8.67
CA MET A 38 -7.43 -14.34 -7.25
C MET A 38 -8.78 -13.69 -6.92
N ARG A 39 -9.48 -13.10 -7.90
CA ARG A 39 -10.83 -12.52 -7.69
C ARG A 39 -11.86 -13.52 -7.17
N GLY A 40 -11.61 -14.82 -7.32
CA GLY A 40 -12.48 -15.90 -6.85
C GLY A 40 -12.34 -16.25 -5.36
N LEU A 41 -11.43 -15.60 -4.63
CA LEU A 41 -11.20 -15.89 -3.22
C LEU A 41 -12.45 -15.61 -2.36
N PRO A 42 -12.84 -16.53 -1.46
CA PRO A 42 -13.95 -16.31 -0.54
C PRO A 42 -13.63 -15.16 0.43
N GLY A 43 -14.63 -14.34 0.73
CA GLY A 43 -14.48 -13.20 1.65
C GLY A 43 -13.74 -11.99 1.06
N LEU A 44 -13.20 -12.08 -0.16
CA LEU A 44 -12.59 -10.95 -0.85
C LEU A 44 -13.63 -9.85 -1.10
N LYS A 45 -13.35 -8.66 -0.57
CA LYS A 45 -14.21 -7.48 -0.63
C LYS A 45 -13.80 -6.52 -1.73
N TRP A 46 -12.50 -6.43 -1.97
CA TRP A 46 -11.89 -5.53 -2.93
C TRP A 46 -10.54 -6.07 -3.38
N TYR A 47 -10.14 -5.73 -4.59
CA TYR A 47 -8.87 -6.16 -5.14
C TYR A 47 -8.32 -5.11 -6.09
N THR A 48 -7.08 -4.69 -5.84
CA THR A 48 -6.36 -3.69 -6.64
C THR A 48 -5.04 -4.24 -7.13
N LEU A 49 -4.74 -3.96 -8.40
CA LEU A 49 -3.41 -4.04 -8.96
C LEU A 49 -2.82 -2.63 -9.07
N LEU A 50 -1.57 -2.48 -8.69
CA LEU A 50 -0.85 -1.22 -8.72
C LEU A 50 0.45 -1.41 -9.49
N PHE A 51 0.60 -0.64 -10.57
CA PHE A 51 1.81 -0.67 -11.39
C PHE A 51 2.66 0.56 -11.11
N SER A 52 3.89 0.34 -10.66
CA SER A 52 4.80 1.42 -10.29
C SER A 52 5.11 2.32 -11.49
N LEU A 53 5.17 3.62 -11.21
CA LEU A 53 5.53 4.65 -12.17
C LEU A 53 7.03 4.95 -12.06
N ASP A 54 7.69 5.16 -13.19
CA ASP A 54 9.13 5.49 -13.21
C ASP A 54 9.41 6.94 -12.76
N SER A 55 8.42 7.83 -12.83
CA SER A 55 8.58 9.27 -12.61
C SER A 55 8.37 9.69 -11.16
N SER A 56 8.85 8.90 -10.20
CA SER A 56 8.73 9.19 -8.77
C SER A 56 9.82 10.16 -8.29
N PRO A 57 9.52 11.14 -7.43
CA PRO A 57 10.54 12.00 -6.81
C PRO A 57 11.44 11.23 -5.82
N PHE A 58 11.06 10.01 -5.45
CA PHE A 58 11.82 9.14 -4.54
C PHE A 58 12.83 8.23 -5.26
N GLY A 59 13.06 8.46 -6.56
CA GLY A 59 13.93 7.63 -7.39
C GLY A 59 13.23 6.41 -8.00
N PRO A 60 14.00 5.48 -8.61
CA PRO A 60 13.46 4.29 -9.24
C PRO A 60 12.68 3.43 -8.25
N PRO A 61 11.52 2.86 -8.63
CA PRO A 61 10.70 2.11 -7.70
C PRO A 61 11.36 0.78 -7.30
N SER A 62 11.30 0.49 -6.00
CA SER A 62 11.80 -0.76 -5.41
C SER A 62 11.12 -2.01 -5.95
N PHE A 63 9.91 -1.88 -6.50
CA PHE A 63 9.10 -2.96 -7.08
C PHE A 63 8.47 -2.46 -8.39
N ASP A 64 8.24 -3.34 -9.36
CA ASP A 64 7.58 -2.99 -10.63
C ASP A 64 6.05 -2.91 -10.49
N GLY A 65 5.50 -3.57 -9.48
CA GLY A 65 4.10 -3.45 -9.11
C GLY A 65 3.84 -4.08 -7.75
N TYR A 66 2.62 -3.89 -7.27
CA TYR A 66 2.11 -4.53 -6.07
C TYR A 66 0.61 -4.69 -6.19
N GLU A 67 0.02 -5.48 -5.32
CA GLU A 67 -1.40 -5.71 -5.28
C GLU A 67 -1.92 -5.73 -3.86
N GLU A 68 -3.22 -5.55 -3.72
CA GLU A 68 -3.87 -5.62 -2.43
C GLU A 68 -5.19 -6.36 -2.48
N LEU A 69 -5.28 -7.40 -1.66
CA LEU A 69 -6.49 -8.18 -1.48
C LEU A 69 -7.12 -7.79 -0.14
N TRP A 70 -8.35 -7.30 -0.19
CA TRP A 70 -9.02 -6.69 0.96
C TRP A 70 -10.14 -7.57 1.50
N PHE A 71 -10.22 -7.64 2.83
CA PHE A 71 -11.13 -8.52 3.56
C PHE A 71 -11.77 -7.75 4.72
N SER A 72 -13.03 -8.06 5.01
CA SER A 72 -13.75 -7.39 6.11
C SER A 72 -13.28 -7.85 7.49
N SER A 73 -12.66 -9.05 7.56
CA SER A 73 -12.16 -9.63 8.81
C SER A 73 -10.84 -10.37 8.59
N LEU A 74 -10.04 -10.48 9.65
CA LEU A 74 -8.84 -11.30 9.66
C LEU A 74 -9.17 -12.77 9.42
N ASP A 75 -10.33 -13.24 9.88
CA ASP A 75 -10.76 -14.62 9.66
C ASP A 75 -11.11 -14.90 8.19
N ASP A 76 -11.68 -13.93 7.46
CA ASP A 76 -11.87 -14.05 6.01
C ASP A 76 -10.53 -14.15 5.28
N LEU A 77 -9.56 -13.31 5.66
CA LEU A 77 -8.21 -13.35 5.11
C LEU A 77 -7.52 -14.70 5.40
N LYS A 78 -7.64 -15.23 6.62
CA LYS A 78 -7.13 -16.56 6.98
C LYS A 78 -7.80 -17.67 6.17
N ARG A 79 -9.13 -17.65 6.05
CA ARG A 79 -9.88 -18.63 5.23
C ARG A 79 -9.49 -18.59 3.75
N ALA A 80 -9.17 -17.42 3.20
CA ALA A 80 -8.69 -17.30 1.83
C ALA A 80 -7.44 -18.17 1.59
N TYR A 81 -6.56 -18.29 2.58
CA TYR A 81 -5.35 -19.13 2.52
C TYR A 81 -5.59 -20.63 2.62
N GLU A 82 -6.75 -21.03 3.13
CA GLU A 82 -7.13 -22.44 3.22
C GLU A 82 -7.70 -22.96 1.90
N THR A 83 -7.89 -22.10 0.90
CA THR A 83 -8.46 -22.47 -0.41
C THR A 83 -7.46 -23.08 -1.38
N ASP A 84 -7.96 -23.88 -2.32
CA ASP A 84 -7.18 -24.37 -3.46
C ASP A 84 -6.74 -23.23 -4.40
N ILE A 85 -7.51 -22.14 -4.46
CA ILE A 85 -7.17 -20.96 -5.27
C ILE A 85 -5.86 -20.36 -4.76
N MET A 86 -5.78 -20.04 -3.47
CA MET A 86 -4.56 -19.46 -2.88
C MET A 86 -3.39 -20.42 -2.98
N ARG A 87 -3.56 -21.71 -2.62
CA ARG A 87 -2.48 -22.71 -2.74
C ARG A 87 -1.96 -22.84 -4.16
N GLY A 88 -2.86 -22.94 -5.14
CA GLY A 88 -2.51 -23.06 -6.54
C GLY A 88 -1.73 -21.85 -7.06
N GLU A 89 -2.12 -20.64 -6.64
CA GLU A 89 -1.40 -19.43 -7.02
C GLU A 89 -0.05 -19.31 -6.32
N LEU A 90 0.09 -19.63 -5.03
CA LEU A 90 1.40 -19.66 -4.36
C LEU A 90 2.38 -20.63 -5.04
N GLU A 91 1.91 -21.81 -5.44
CA GLU A 91 2.71 -22.78 -6.20
C GLU A 91 3.06 -22.26 -7.61
N ARG A 92 2.12 -21.58 -8.29
CA ARG A 92 2.38 -20.95 -9.58
C ARG A 92 3.43 -19.84 -9.46
N MET A 93 3.32 -18.99 -8.44
CA MET A 93 4.26 -17.91 -8.15
C MET A 93 5.68 -18.45 -7.96
N LYS A 94 5.81 -19.48 -7.11
CA LYS A 94 7.07 -20.18 -6.89
C LYS A 94 7.69 -20.73 -8.17
N LYS A 95 6.89 -21.37 -9.04
CA LYS A 95 7.38 -21.88 -10.34
C LYS A 95 7.92 -20.79 -11.28
N HIS A 96 7.50 -19.55 -11.10
CA HIS A 96 7.99 -18.39 -11.87
C HIS A 96 9.13 -17.64 -11.16
N GLY A 97 9.69 -18.20 -10.09
CA GLY A 97 10.80 -17.60 -9.34
C GLY A 97 10.39 -16.44 -8.44
N PHE A 98 9.10 -16.38 -8.06
CA PHE A 98 8.56 -15.42 -7.08
C PHE A 98 8.50 -16.01 -5.67
N ASP A 99 9.40 -16.93 -5.34
CA ASP A 99 9.72 -17.34 -3.97
C ASP A 99 11.00 -16.69 -3.42
N ASP A 100 11.70 -15.92 -4.27
CA ASP A 100 12.84 -15.09 -3.88
C ASP A 100 12.35 -13.84 -3.12
N PRO A 101 12.72 -13.66 -1.85
CA PRO A 101 12.29 -12.51 -1.05
C PRO A 101 12.83 -11.16 -1.57
N SER A 102 13.86 -11.16 -2.44
CA SER A 102 14.30 -9.94 -3.12
C SER A 102 13.35 -9.49 -4.24
N ARG A 103 12.44 -10.38 -4.67
CA ARG A 103 11.49 -10.14 -5.76
C ARG A 103 10.05 -10.17 -5.34
N PHE A 104 9.68 -11.05 -4.43
CA PHE A 104 8.31 -11.24 -3.99
C PHE A 104 8.25 -11.09 -2.48
N GLN A 105 7.31 -10.28 -2.02
CA GLN A 105 7.02 -10.18 -0.60
C GLN A 105 5.54 -9.99 -0.40
N ALA A 106 5.05 -10.54 0.70
CA ALA A 106 3.67 -10.40 1.09
C ALA A 106 3.60 -10.10 2.59
N VAL A 107 2.63 -9.28 2.96
CA VAL A 107 2.39 -8.94 4.36
C VAL A 107 0.89 -8.74 4.57
N TRP A 108 0.39 -9.24 5.69
CA TRP A 108 -0.95 -8.93 6.15
C TRP A 108 -0.94 -7.66 6.98
N LEU A 109 -1.91 -6.79 6.70
CA LEU A 109 -2.00 -5.46 7.23
C LEU A 109 -3.40 -5.22 7.80
N GLU A 110 -3.46 -4.52 8.93
CA GLU A 110 -4.68 -3.83 9.39
C GLU A 110 -4.69 -2.42 8.80
N GLU A 111 -5.76 -2.05 8.11
CA GLU A 111 -5.96 -0.67 7.65
C GLU A 111 -6.72 0.16 8.68
N ASN A 112 -6.24 1.38 8.87
CA ASN A 112 -6.87 2.43 9.65
C ASN A 112 -7.12 3.63 8.73
N ILE A 113 -8.40 3.97 8.54
CA ILE A 113 -8.80 5.22 7.92
C ILE A 113 -8.52 6.34 8.91
N ILE A 114 -8.08 7.47 8.38
CA ILE A 114 -7.91 8.72 9.10
C ILE A 114 -9.10 9.61 8.68
N PRO A 115 -10.17 9.71 9.49
CA PRO A 115 -11.36 10.44 9.11
C PRO A 115 -11.03 11.92 8.93
N MET A 116 -11.35 12.42 7.75
CA MET A 116 -11.26 13.83 7.41
C MET A 116 -12.61 14.27 6.84
N LYS A 117 -12.93 15.56 6.92
CA LYS A 117 -14.14 16.08 6.26
C LYS A 117 -14.06 15.83 4.76
N GLY A 118 -15.09 15.15 4.24
CA GLY A 118 -15.15 14.68 2.85
C GLY A 118 -14.63 13.25 2.64
N TYR A 119 -13.91 12.67 3.61
CA TYR A 119 -13.19 11.40 3.46
C TYR A 119 -13.41 10.49 4.67
N VAL A 120 -14.42 9.61 4.56
CA VAL A 120 -14.85 8.74 5.67
C VAL A 120 -14.92 7.25 5.28
N ARG A 121 -14.40 6.89 4.10
CA ARG A 121 -14.41 5.51 3.60
C ARG A 121 -13.17 5.23 2.77
N ILE A 122 -12.87 3.94 2.59
CA ILE A 122 -11.81 3.46 1.69
C ILE A 122 -12.11 3.89 0.25
N PRO A 123 -11.11 4.37 -0.51
CA PRO A 123 -11.24 4.65 -1.94
C PRO A 123 -11.68 3.40 -2.71
N ARG A 124 -12.65 3.58 -3.60
CA ARG A 124 -13.10 2.52 -4.53
C ARG A 124 -13.22 3.01 -5.97
N GLU A 125 -12.61 4.15 -6.24
CA GLU A 125 -12.71 4.78 -7.55
C GLU A 125 -11.68 4.16 -8.49
N LYS A 126 -12.05 4.03 -9.76
CA LYS A 126 -11.19 3.41 -10.76
C LYS A 126 -10.20 4.43 -11.30
N ASN A 127 -9.01 3.96 -11.67
CA ASN A 127 -7.98 4.73 -12.37
C ASN A 127 -7.32 5.85 -11.56
N MET A 128 -7.33 5.73 -10.23
CA MET A 128 -6.59 6.66 -9.36
C MET A 128 -5.08 6.45 -9.47
N VAL A 129 -4.33 7.47 -9.05
CA VAL A 129 -2.87 7.37 -8.85
C VAL A 129 -2.59 7.39 -7.36
N ARG A 130 -1.66 6.53 -6.94
CA ARG A 130 -1.37 6.31 -5.53
C ARG A 130 0.08 6.56 -5.17
N LEU A 131 0.31 7.17 -4.02
CA LEU A 131 1.56 7.09 -3.27
C LEU A 131 1.40 6.04 -2.19
N THR A 132 2.26 5.03 -2.18
CA THR A 132 2.43 4.12 -1.04
C THR A 132 3.79 4.38 -0.43
N GLY A 133 3.80 4.94 0.77
CA GLY A 133 5.00 5.13 1.59
C GLY A 133 5.16 3.96 2.55
N ILE A 134 6.12 3.08 2.32
CA ILE A 134 6.39 1.93 3.20
C ILE A 134 7.45 2.29 4.24
N CYS A 135 7.21 1.91 5.50
CA CYS A 135 8.10 2.15 6.63
C CYS A 135 8.61 0.81 7.21
N LYS A 136 9.93 0.64 7.25
CA LYS A 136 10.61 -0.45 7.95
C LYS A 136 10.72 -0.11 9.43
N LEU A 137 11.02 -1.12 10.26
CA LEU A 137 11.22 -0.93 11.68
C LEU A 137 12.74 -0.93 11.98
N PRO A 138 13.35 0.20 12.35
CA PRO A 138 14.74 0.21 12.80
C PRO A 138 14.90 -0.65 14.06
N PRO A 139 16.10 -1.20 14.33
CA PRO A 139 16.34 -2.02 15.52
C PRO A 139 16.01 -1.32 16.86
N THR A 140 15.98 0.01 16.87
CA THR A 140 15.71 0.86 18.03
C THR A 140 14.22 1.15 18.25
N MET A 141 13.35 0.73 17.33
CA MET A 141 11.92 1.10 17.32
C MET A 141 11.06 -0.15 17.52
N THR A 142 9.95 -0.02 18.24
CA THR A 142 8.89 -1.03 18.34
C THR A 142 7.75 -0.73 17.37
N LYS A 143 6.89 -1.73 17.08
CA LYS A 143 5.65 -1.49 16.30
C LYS A 143 4.77 -0.40 16.92
N ARG A 144 4.79 -0.27 18.25
CA ARG A 144 4.06 0.77 18.96
C ARG A 144 4.64 2.15 18.67
N ASP A 145 5.96 2.29 18.75
CA ASP A 145 6.62 3.56 18.43
C ASP A 145 6.30 3.97 16.99
N LEU A 146 6.29 3.01 16.05
CA LEU A 146 5.91 3.27 14.66
C LEU A 146 4.46 3.77 14.55
N LYS A 147 3.53 3.14 15.28
CA LYS A 147 2.13 3.55 15.31
C LYS A 147 1.94 4.93 15.95
N ASP A 148 2.67 5.23 17.03
CA ASP A 148 2.67 6.54 17.68
C ASP A 148 3.20 7.63 16.73
N TRP A 149 4.26 7.32 15.97
CA TRP A 149 4.80 8.19 14.94
C TRP A 149 3.77 8.48 13.83
N PHE A 150 3.17 7.44 13.25
CA PHE A 150 2.12 7.59 12.22
C PHE A 150 0.93 8.40 12.76
N TYR A 151 0.57 8.24 14.04
CA TYR A 151 -0.53 9.00 14.64
C TYR A 151 -0.21 10.49 14.72
N GLN A 152 1.01 10.84 15.13
CA GLN A 152 1.47 12.23 15.14
C GLN A 152 1.55 12.81 13.72
N HIS A 153 2.04 12.03 12.75
CA HIS A 153 2.12 12.45 11.35
C HIS A 153 0.72 12.76 10.76
N ALA A 154 -0.27 11.90 11.02
CA ALA A 154 -1.64 12.13 10.56
C ALA A 154 -2.23 13.46 11.08
N ALA A 155 -1.91 13.86 12.31
CA ALA A 155 -2.40 15.11 12.87
C ALA A 155 -1.82 16.36 12.19
N ARG A 156 -0.66 16.25 11.52
CA ARG A 156 -0.01 17.37 10.82
C ARG A 156 -0.57 17.61 9.43
N VAL A 157 -1.13 16.58 8.80
CA VAL A 157 -1.67 16.66 7.43
C VAL A 157 -3.16 16.99 7.39
N ILE A 158 -3.77 17.26 8.55
CA ILE A 158 -5.17 17.67 8.69
C ILE A 158 -5.19 19.05 9.34
N ASN A 159 -5.90 20.01 8.74
CA ASN A 159 -6.04 21.34 9.33
C ASN A 159 -7.03 21.37 10.51
N GLU A 160 -7.11 22.51 11.18
CA GLU A 160 -8.00 22.72 12.34
C GLU A 160 -9.50 22.51 11.99
N GLU A 161 -9.90 22.72 10.73
CA GLU A 161 -11.27 22.45 10.29
C GLU A 161 -11.52 20.97 9.96
N GLY A 162 -10.51 20.10 10.00
CA GLY A 162 -10.61 18.67 9.72
C GLY A 162 -10.45 18.27 8.25
N TYR A 163 -9.91 19.14 7.40
CA TYR A 163 -9.62 18.86 5.99
C TYR A 163 -8.16 18.47 5.76
N MET A 164 -7.93 17.63 4.74
CA MET A 164 -6.59 17.35 4.24
C MET A 164 -5.92 18.64 3.75
N ILE A 165 -4.70 18.93 4.22
CA ILE A 165 -3.99 20.17 3.87
C ILE A 165 -3.44 20.16 2.45
N ILE A 166 -3.23 18.97 1.88
CA ILE A 166 -2.78 18.78 0.49
C ILE A 166 -4.03 18.62 -0.40
N PRO A 167 -4.41 19.63 -1.19
CA PRO A 167 -5.75 19.69 -1.79
C PRO A 167 -6.07 18.59 -2.81
N GLY A 168 -5.07 18.05 -3.50
CA GLY A 168 -5.27 16.97 -4.48
C GLY A 168 -5.42 15.60 -3.85
N ILE A 169 -5.05 15.42 -2.56
CA ILE A 169 -5.22 14.13 -1.90
C ILE A 169 -6.70 13.89 -1.60
N ARG A 170 -7.22 12.80 -2.16
CA ARG A 170 -8.59 12.34 -1.98
C ARG A 170 -8.77 11.34 -0.86
N TRP A 171 -7.74 10.56 -0.54
CA TRP A 171 -7.82 9.60 0.55
C TRP A 171 -6.46 9.46 1.20
N TYR A 172 -6.49 9.15 2.50
CA TYR A 172 -5.29 8.93 3.29
C TYR A 172 -5.54 7.85 4.34
N THR A 173 -4.72 6.82 4.33
CA THR A 173 -4.84 5.68 5.26
C THR A 173 -3.49 5.27 5.81
N HIS A 174 -3.51 4.70 7.02
CA HIS A 174 -2.35 4.07 7.64
C HIS A 174 -2.61 2.58 7.83
N CYS A 175 -1.68 1.77 7.36
CA CYS A 175 -1.75 0.32 7.51
C CYS A 175 -0.59 -0.18 8.37
N PHE A 176 -0.84 -1.20 9.19
CA PHE A 176 0.18 -1.77 10.09
C PHE A 176 0.26 -3.29 9.95
N ALA A 177 1.49 -3.82 9.93
CA ALA A 177 1.75 -5.23 9.75
C ALA A 177 1.28 -6.07 10.94
N LEU A 178 0.49 -7.08 10.64
CA LEU A 178 -0.03 -8.06 11.59
C LEU A 178 1.04 -9.09 11.95
N ASP A 179 1.05 -9.53 13.21
CA ASP A 179 1.93 -10.61 13.66
C ASP A 179 1.51 -11.97 13.09
N GLU A 180 0.24 -12.10 12.71
CA GLU A 180 -0.36 -13.29 12.12
C GLU A 180 -0.05 -13.47 10.63
N SER A 181 0.70 -12.55 10.03
CA SER A 181 1.14 -12.67 8.63
C SER A 181 1.92 -13.99 8.45
N PRO A 182 1.50 -14.88 7.54
CA PRO A 182 2.17 -16.18 7.35
C PRO A 182 3.52 -16.06 6.64
N PHE A 183 3.89 -14.84 6.24
CA PHE A 183 5.09 -14.54 5.48
C PHE A 183 6.20 -13.99 6.38
N GLY A 184 6.90 -14.89 7.08
CA GLY A 184 8.15 -14.59 7.81
C GLY A 184 8.22 -13.21 8.49
N THR A 185 9.40 -12.61 8.48
CA THR A 185 9.58 -11.22 8.91
C THR A 185 9.26 -10.28 7.73
N PRO A 186 8.29 -9.35 7.84
CA PRO A 186 7.98 -8.45 6.74
C PRO A 186 9.09 -7.40 6.57
N ILE A 187 9.34 -6.93 5.35
CA ILE A 187 10.31 -5.84 5.16
C ILE A 187 9.82 -4.49 5.66
N PHE A 188 8.50 -4.32 5.78
CA PHE A 188 7.89 -3.09 6.25
C PHE A 188 6.81 -3.42 7.29
N TYR A 189 6.66 -2.52 8.24
CA TYR A 189 5.80 -2.69 9.41
C TYR A 189 4.63 -1.73 9.42
N GLY A 190 4.69 -0.69 8.59
CA GLY A 190 3.53 0.14 8.29
C GLY A 190 3.66 0.78 6.91
N CYS A 191 2.53 1.25 6.40
CA CYS A 191 2.52 2.10 5.22
C CYS A 191 1.48 3.22 5.33
N ALA A 192 1.79 4.36 4.71
CA ALA A 192 0.85 5.43 4.43
C ALA A 192 0.46 5.39 2.96
N GLU A 193 -0.83 5.47 2.68
CA GLU A 193 -1.35 5.46 1.31
C GLU A 193 -2.14 6.71 1.04
N ASN A 194 -1.86 7.34 -0.11
CA ASN A 194 -2.50 8.58 -0.54
C ASN A 194 -2.99 8.42 -1.97
N TRP A 195 -4.18 8.94 -2.27
CA TRP A 195 -4.81 8.81 -3.59
C TRP A 195 -5.05 10.17 -4.24
N TRP A 196 -4.82 10.25 -5.54
CA TRP A 196 -5.11 11.40 -6.41
C TRP A 196 -5.93 10.96 -7.62
N ASP A 197 -6.77 11.86 -8.13
CA ASP A 197 -7.60 11.58 -9.32
C ASP A 197 -6.76 11.40 -10.58
N SER A 198 -5.56 11.98 -10.61
CA SER A 198 -4.66 11.87 -11.75
C SER A 198 -3.19 12.08 -11.38
N LEU A 199 -2.30 11.57 -12.24
CA LEU A 199 -0.86 11.82 -12.14
C LEU A 199 -0.53 13.32 -12.24
N GLY A 200 -1.33 14.09 -13.00
CA GLY A 200 -1.15 15.53 -13.12
C GLY A 200 -1.42 16.28 -11.82
N GLU A 201 -2.44 15.87 -11.07
CA GLU A 201 -2.71 16.41 -9.72
C GLU A 201 -1.61 16.03 -8.74
N MET A 202 -1.24 14.75 -8.71
CA MET A 202 -0.15 14.27 -7.86
C MET A 202 1.15 15.05 -8.09
N LYS A 203 1.53 15.26 -9.36
CA LYS A 203 2.72 16.06 -9.70
C LYS A 203 2.62 17.50 -9.22
N ARG A 204 1.49 18.17 -9.44
CA ARG A 204 1.28 19.55 -8.98
C ARG A 204 1.41 19.67 -7.47
N ASP A 205 0.84 18.74 -6.71
CA ASP A 205 0.97 18.75 -5.26
C ASP A 205 2.41 18.58 -4.82
N PHE A 206 3.15 17.65 -5.44
CA PHE A 206 4.57 17.43 -5.14
C PHE A 206 5.50 18.58 -5.56
N GLU A 207 5.10 19.40 -6.52
CA GLU A 207 5.78 20.64 -6.88
C GLU A 207 5.40 21.81 -5.95
N GLY A 208 4.31 21.67 -5.18
CA GLY A 208 3.76 22.70 -4.31
C GLY A 208 4.43 22.82 -2.95
N GLU A 209 4.37 24.02 -2.37
CA GLU A 209 5.05 24.35 -1.11
C GLU A 209 4.52 23.57 0.10
N ILE A 210 3.23 23.19 0.11
CA ILE A 210 2.68 22.39 1.21
C ILE A 210 3.32 21.01 1.22
N MET A 211 3.40 20.32 0.06
CA MET A 211 4.05 19.01 0.01
C MET A 211 5.54 19.14 0.31
N LYS A 212 6.24 20.13 -0.24
CA LYS A 212 7.66 20.35 0.09
C LYS A 212 7.87 20.57 1.57
N SER A 213 7.10 21.44 2.20
CA SER A 213 7.15 21.65 3.66
C SER A 213 6.84 20.36 4.42
N GLN A 214 5.86 19.57 3.97
CA GLN A 214 5.58 18.25 4.54
C GLN A 214 6.68 17.23 4.27
N LEU A 215 7.59 17.45 3.33
CA LEU A 215 8.78 16.62 3.08
C LEU A 215 10.02 17.17 3.80
N GLU A 216 10.10 18.49 4.01
CA GLU A 216 11.18 19.21 4.71
C GLU A 216 11.04 19.11 6.24
N ASP A 217 9.81 19.16 6.79
CA ASP A 217 9.53 18.84 8.21
C ASP A 217 9.92 17.38 8.55
N ARG A 218 10.14 16.56 7.52
CA ARG A 218 10.65 15.19 7.61
C ARG A 218 12.17 15.09 7.50
N GLU A 219 12.90 16.18 7.30
CA GLU A 219 14.36 16.21 7.43
C GLU A 219 14.77 16.35 8.90
N GLU A 220 13.92 16.95 9.74
CA GLU A 220 14.10 17.02 11.20
C GLU A 220 13.59 15.76 11.95
N ASN A 221 12.89 14.86 11.24
CA ASN A 221 12.33 13.61 11.75
C ASN A 221 12.89 12.42 10.91
N ILE A 222 12.97 11.20 11.46
CA ILE A 222 13.73 10.06 10.91
C ILE A 222 13.24 9.53 9.53
N ASP A 223 12.19 10.11 8.96
CA ASP A 223 11.29 9.49 7.99
C ASP A 223 11.60 9.73 6.51
N ILE A 224 12.58 10.56 6.15
CA ILE A 224 12.96 10.75 4.73
C ILE A 224 14.45 10.63 4.43
N VAL A 225 15.33 10.83 5.41
CA VAL A 225 16.78 10.81 5.15
C VAL A 225 17.34 9.39 5.15
N ASP A 226 16.62 8.44 5.76
CA ASP A 226 17.03 7.05 5.82
C ASP A 226 16.19 6.16 4.86
N PRO A 227 16.69 5.86 3.65
CA PRO A 227 16.06 4.90 2.75
C PRO A 227 16.04 3.45 3.31
N SER A 228 16.75 3.20 4.41
CA SER A 228 16.60 1.98 5.20
C SER A 228 15.30 1.97 6.01
N PHE A 229 14.71 3.13 6.30
CA PHE A 229 13.45 3.30 7.00
C PHE A 229 12.26 3.51 6.06
N PHE A 230 12.30 4.49 5.16
CA PHE A 230 11.14 4.86 4.32
C PHE A 230 11.40 4.71 2.82
N GLN A 231 10.37 4.27 2.08
CA GLN A 231 10.38 4.28 0.62
C GLN A 231 9.02 4.71 0.07
N GLY A 232 9.02 5.71 -0.82
CA GLY A 232 7.82 6.21 -1.50
C GLY A 232 7.68 5.62 -2.90
N ILE A 233 6.51 5.02 -3.19
CA ILE A 233 6.24 4.40 -4.48
C ILE A 233 5.00 5.04 -5.10
N TRP A 234 5.18 5.64 -6.27
CA TRP A 234 4.08 6.10 -7.09
C TRP A 234 3.60 4.96 -7.96
N ALA A 235 2.28 4.75 -8.03
CA ALA A 235 1.70 3.70 -8.85
C ALA A 235 0.37 4.14 -9.49
N GLN A 236 0.11 3.60 -10.68
CA GLN A 236 -1.22 3.65 -11.27
C GLN A 236 -2.06 2.49 -10.69
N GLU A 237 -3.22 2.81 -10.13
CA GLU A 237 -4.14 1.85 -9.56
C GLU A 237 -5.14 1.33 -10.60
N TYR A 238 -5.40 0.02 -10.55
CA TYR A 238 -6.41 -0.68 -11.32
C TYR A 238 -7.24 -1.54 -10.38
N VAL A 239 -8.53 -1.24 -10.34
CA VAL A 239 -9.51 -1.99 -9.56
C VAL A 239 -9.98 -3.21 -10.35
N ILE A 240 -9.89 -4.38 -9.73
CA ILE A 240 -10.39 -5.64 -10.28
C ILE A 240 -11.86 -5.80 -9.93
N ASP A 241 -12.69 -6.05 -10.94
CA ASP A 241 -14.13 -6.31 -10.74
C ASP A 241 -14.34 -7.73 -10.22
N ILE A 242 -14.60 -7.85 -8.92
CA ILE A 242 -14.87 -9.12 -8.24
C ILE A 242 -16.35 -9.55 -8.30
N SER A 243 -17.24 -8.71 -8.86
CA SER A 243 -18.68 -8.99 -8.91
C SER A 243 -19.07 -9.96 -10.03
N ARG A 244 -18.22 -10.11 -11.04
CA ARG A 244 -18.42 -11.04 -12.16
C ARG A 244 -17.91 -12.43 -11.76
N LYS A 245 -18.81 -13.22 -11.17
CA LYS A 245 -18.62 -14.67 -10.98
C LYS A 245 -19.15 -15.44 -12.18
#